data_AF-E4YIK7-F1
#
_entry.id   AF-E4YIK7-F1
#
_cell.length_a   1.000
_cell.length_b   1.000
_cell.length_c   1.000
_cell.angle_alpha   90.00
_cell.angle_beta   90.00
_cell.angle_gamma   90.00
#
_symmetry.space_group_name_H-M   'P 1'
#
loop_
_entity.id
_entity.type
_entity.pdbx_description
1 polymer ?
#
loop_
_entity_poly.entity_id
_entity_poly.type
_entity_poly.pdbx_seq_one_letter_code
_entity_poly.pdbx_strand_id
1 'polypeptide(L)'
;MQSNLTKAGILITGIIGAIVGVVAWKFRQNSENEDDSRVEIISIDETPIDLEIETEPEEDEEEESDFYDDEEDKDEEIRSAIGSIFNLLEQMLQFRKIPEVVQLLQDILFRTNDSAQLIHIAKQSRASLILKCISHENEKVRMLAVRIIQNISSCKTGQDSAKFLVPKLVDIANAFLINSTESDVMLKSLTDCIANFSANYKPDTQASYMSFFQTASSCDLSDDDDFFGSSLMKIVVNLSDQKLGQDLLLKPELEDTMVRVERMIEEKQGGTRVQARCLIAVKNMISETDWQLRRQESLDIILEYSNSRLADKELVERSSQILFNLEDKSEPQEN
;
A
#
# COMPACT_ATOMS: atom_id res chain seq x y z
N MET A 1 -49.37 21.88 11.89
CA MET A 1 -48.50 21.15 10.93
C MET A 1 -47.32 20.43 11.64
N GLN A 2 -47.59 19.60 12.67
CA GLN A 2 -46.55 18.87 13.42
C GLN A 2 -46.80 17.35 13.52
N SER A 3 -47.82 16.80 12.84
CA SER A 3 -48.21 15.39 12.97
C SER A 3 -47.68 14.46 11.86
N ASN A 4 -47.10 15.01 10.77
CA ASN A 4 -46.70 14.20 9.61
C ASN A 4 -45.20 13.90 9.54
N LEU A 5 -44.34 14.66 10.23
CA LEU A 5 -42.88 14.46 10.23
C LEU A 5 -42.44 13.27 11.11
N THR A 6 -43.12 13.01 12.23
CA THR A 6 -42.81 11.87 13.11
C THR A 6 -43.24 10.53 12.52
N LYS A 7 -44.31 10.50 11.71
CA LYS A 7 -44.76 9.27 11.04
C LYS A 7 -43.84 8.89 9.86
N ALA A 8 -43.30 9.87 9.13
CA ALA A 8 -42.33 9.62 8.06
C ALA A 8 -40.97 9.15 8.60
N GLY A 9 -40.50 9.72 9.70
CA GLY A 9 -39.24 9.31 10.34
C GLY A 9 -39.25 7.85 10.84
N ILE A 10 -40.36 7.42 11.46
CA ILE A 10 -40.51 6.04 11.96
C ILE A 10 -40.62 5.03 10.80
N LEU A 11 -41.29 5.41 9.70
CA LEU A 11 -41.44 4.54 8.53
C LEU A 11 -40.09 4.28 7.83
N ILE A 12 -39.23 5.31 7.70
CA ILE A 12 -37.91 5.19 7.07
C ILE A 12 -36.96 4.35 7.93
N THR A 13 -36.93 4.54 9.25
CA THR A 13 -36.14 3.67 10.15
C THR A 13 -36.64 2.22 10.19
N GLY A 14 -37.95 2.00 10.04
CA GLY A 14 -38.53 0.65 9.99
C GLY A 14 -38.18 -0.11 8.70
N ILE A 15 -38.14 0.57 7.56
CA ILE A 15 -37.79 -0.04 6.26
C ILE A 15 -36.28 -0.33 6.19
N ILE A 16 -35.42 0.57 6.69
CA ILE A 16 -33.97 0.34 6.74
C ILE A 16 -33.63 -0.82 7.69
N GLY A 17 -34.29 -0.91 8.85
CA GLY A 17 -34.09 -2.03 9.79
C GLY A 17 -34.49 -3.40 9.22
N ALA A 18 -35.55 -3.46 8.40
CA ALA A 18 -36.00 -4.71 7.78
C ALA A 18 -35.08 -5.16 6.63
N ILE A 19 -34.53 -4.24 5.83
CA ILE A 19 -33.61 -4.57 4.73
C ILE A 19 -32.24 -5.01 5.26
N VAL A 20 -31.70 -4.31 6.28
CA VAL A 20 -30.41 -4.66 6.91
C VAL A 20 -30.50 -6.00 7.65
N GLY A 21 -31.63 -6.29 8.30
CA GLY A 21 -31.85 -7.56 9.00
C GLY A 21 -31.91 -8.80 8.10
N VAL A 22 -32.54 -8.69 6.92
CA VAL A 22 -32.65 -9.80 5.96
C VAL A 22 -31.32 -10.09 5.26
N VAL A 23 -30.52 -9.06 4.99
CA VAL A 23 -29.16 -9.20 4.46
C VAL A 23 -28.26 -9.84 5.52
N ALA A 24 -28.20 -9.33 6.75
CA ALA A 24 -27.35 -9.90 7.79
C ALA A 24 -27.64 -11.38 8.11
N TRP A 25 -28.89 -11.84 8.00
CA TRP A 25 -29.26 -13.23 8.24
C TRP A 25 -28.86 -14.18 7.09
N LYS A 26 -28.96 -13.76 5.83
CA LYS A 26 -28.52 -14.57 4.67
C LYS A 26 -27.00 -14.75 4.59
N PHE A 27 -26.22 -13.76 5.05
CA PHE A 27 -24.76 -13.80 4.97
C PHE A 27 -24.09 -14.58 6.10
N ARG A 28 -24.74 -14.76 7.25
CA ARG A 28 -24.22 -15.57 8.36
C ARG A 28 -24.18 -17.07 8.05
N GLN A 29 -24.93 -17.54 7.03
CA GLN A 29 -24.88 -18.94 6.59
C GLN A 29 -23.70 -19.25 5.65
N ASN A 30 -23.04 -18.23 5.07
CA ASN A 30 -21.94 -18.45 4.12
C ASN A 30 -20.54 -18.25 4.72
N SER A 31 -20.40 -17.84 5.99
CA SER A 31 -19.10 -17.50 6.58
C SER A 31 -18.41 -18.63 7.35
N GLU A 32 -18.87 -19.88 7.22
CA GLU A 32 -18.22 -21.01 7.90
C GLU A 32 -17.13 -21.70 7.09
N ASN A 33 -16.84 -21.26 5.86
CA ASN A 33 -15.74 -21.82 5.08
C ASN A 33 -14.91 -20.72 4.43
N GLU A 34 -13.60 -20.82 4.66
CA GLU A 34 -12.48 -20.52 3.76
C GLU A 34 -11.34 -19.67 4.34
N ASP A 35 -10.17 -20.24 4.08
CA ASP A 35 -8.89 -20.14 4.76
C ASP A 35 -8.03 -18.98 4.26
N ASP A 36 -7.11 -18.62 5.14
CA ASP A 36 -6.04 -17.65 5.01
C ASP A 36 -4.96 -18.12 4.01
N SER A 37 -4.84 -17.47 2.85
CA SER A 37 -3.60 -17.44 2.05
C SER A 37 -3.68 -16.43 0.91
N ARG A 38 -3.13 -15.22 1.12
CA ARG A 38 -2.82 -14.31 0.00
C ARG A 38 -1.31 -14.30 -0.26
N VAL A 39 -0.97 -14.84 -1.42
CA VAL A 39 0.35 -14.85 -2.04
C VAL A 39 0.73 -13.42 -2.45
N GLU A 40 1.89 -12.94 -1.99
CA GLU A 40 2.54 -11.75 -2.54
C GLU A 40 3.05 -12.09 -3.95
N ILE A 41 2.51 -11.45 -4.98
CA ILE A 41 2.99 -11.58 -6.36
C ILE A 41 3.94 -10.42 -6.63
N ILE A 42 5.24 -10.73 -6.80
CA ILE A 42 6.24 -9.82 -7.35
C ILE A 42 6.24 -10.03 -8.86
N SER A 43 5.91 -8.99 -9.63
CA SER A 43 5.93 -9.01 -11.09
C SER A 43 7.37 -9.15 -11.61
N ILE A 44 7.64 -10.23 -12.34
CA ILE A 44 8.85 -10.39 -13.16
C ILE A 44 8.46 -9.94 -14.57
N ASP A 45 9.15 -8.93 -15.10
CA ASP A 45 9.03 -8.50 -16.49
C ASP A 45 9.67 -9.57 -17.39
N GLU A 46 8.84 -10.34 -18.11
CA GLU A 46 9.30 -11.14 -19.25
C GLU A 46 9.11 -10.28 -20.51
N THR A 47 10.21 -9.78 -21.06
CA THR A 47 10.24 -9.13 -22.38
C THR A 47 9.79 -10.12 -23.46
N PRO A 48 8.77 -9.82 -24.30
CA PRO A 48 8.37 -10.70 -25.39
C PRO A 48 9.38 -10.65 -26.54
N ILE A 49 9.72 -11.82 -27.07
CA ILE A 49 10.42 -11.98 -28.36
C ILE A 49 9.38 -11.78 -29.46
N ASP A 50 9.61 -10.82 -30.37
CA ASP A 50 8.83 -10.63 -31.59
C ASP A 50 8.97 -11.87 -32.51
N LEU A 51 7.87 -12.57 -32.72
CA LEU A 51 7.71 -13.55 -33.79
C LEU A 51 6.59 -13.04 -34.70
N GLU A 52 6.99 -12.40 -35.80
CA GLU A 52 6.12 -12.15 -36.94
C GLU A 52 5.59 -13.48 -37.48
N ILE A 53 4.28 -13.70 -37.39
CA ILE A 53 3.59 -14.75 -38.12
C ILE A 53 2.57 -14.07 -39.04
N GLU A 54 2.76 -14.30 -40.34
CA GLU A 54 1.94 -13.83 -41.44
C GLU A 54 0.47 -14.26 -41.27
N THR A 55 -0.44 -13.32 -41.51
CA THR A 55 -1.89 -13.49 -41.57
C THR A 55 -2.35 -14.05 -42.91
N GLU A 56 -3.35 -14.91 -42.91
CA GLU A 56 -4.34 -14.99 -44.00
C GLU A 56 -5.77 -14.85 -43.46
N PRO A 57 -6.70 -14.26 -44.24
CA PRO A 57 -8.07 -13.96 -43.80
C PRO A 57 -9.03 -15.07 -44.23
N GLU A 58 -9.95 -15.47 -43.36
CA GLU A 58 -11.24 -16.02 -43.80
C GLU A 58 -12.37 -15.32 -43.05
N GLU A 59 -13.21 -14.69 -43.86
CA GLU A 59 -14.52 -14.14 -43.53
C GLU A 59 -15.46 -15.29 -43.17
N ASP A 60 -16.31 -15.09 -42.16
CA ASP A 60 -17.70 -15.53 -42.23
C ASP A 60 -18.53 -14.60 -41.33
N GLU A 61 -19.47 -13.91 -41.97
CA GLU A 61 -20.50 -13.08 -41.37
C GLU A 61 -21.48 -13.96 -40.57
N GLU A 62 -21.65 -13.75 -39.27
CA GLU A 62 -22.94 -14.00 -38.61
C GLU A 62 -23.23 -12.98 -37.50
N GLU A 63 -24.31 -12.24 -37.75
CA GLU A 63 -25.25 -11.58 -36.83
C GLU A 63 -24.72 -10.48 -35.89
N GLU A 64 -24.97 -9.23 -36.31
CA GLU A 64 -25.20 -8.10 -35.39
C GLU A 64 -26.27 -8.51 -34.36
N SER A 65 -25.84 -8.79 -33.13
CA SER A 65 -26.69 -8.67 -31.96
C SER A 65 -26.27 -7.39 -31.22
N ASP A 66 -27.20 -6.45 -31.11
CA ASP A 66 -27.08 -5.27 -30.25
C ASP A 66 -26.91 -5.73 -28.79
N PHE A 67 -25.67 -5.97 -28.38
CA PHE A 67 -25.28 -6.30 -27.01
C PHE A 67 -24.34 -5.22 -26.47
N TYR A 68 -24.81 -3.98 -26.46
CA TYR A 68 -24.14 -2.87 -25.77
C TYR A 68 -25.17 -2.23 -24.82
N ASP A 69 -25.03 -2.47 -23.51
CA ASP A 69 -25.36 -1.54 -22.39
C ASP A 69 -25.50 -2.20 -20.98
N ASP A 70 -25.28 -3.50 -20.82
CA ASP A 70 -25.52 -4.16 -19.51
C ASP A 70 -24.38 -3.97 -18.46
N GLU A 71 -23.20 -3.49 -18.89
CA GLU A 71 -22.05 -3.24 -18.00
C GLU A 71 -22.02 -1.80 -17.45
N GLU A 72 -22.46 -0.80 -18.23
CA GLU A 72 -22.52 0.59 -17.78
C GLU A 72 -23.58 0.80 -16.69
N ASP A 73 -24.72 0.11 -16.79
CA ASP A 73 -25.80 0.17 -15.81
C ASP A 73 -25.40 -0.43 -14.44
N LYS A 74 -24.63 -1.53 -14.45
CA LYS A 74 -24.09 -2.14 -13.22
C LYS A 74 -23.07 -1.23 -12.54
N ASP A 75 -22.20 -0.59 -13.32
CA ASP A 75 -21.20 0.34 -12.83
C ASP A 75 -21.81 1.58 -12.17
N GLU A 76 -22.92 2.10 -12.73
CA GLU A 76 -23.63 3.24 -12.15
C GLU A 76 -24.41 2.86 -10.87
N GLU A 77 -25.00 1.66 -10.82
CA GLU A 77 -25.64 1.15 -9.61
C GLU A 77 -24.63 1.00 -8.45
N ILE A 78 -23.47 0.40 -8.73
CA ILE A 78 -22.38 0.25 -7.77
C ILE A 78 -21.91 1.62 -7.27
N ARG A 79 -21.69 2.56 -8.19
CA ARG A 79 -21.24 3.93 -7.88
C ARG A 79 -22.25 4.66 -6.98
N SER A 80 -23.54 4.55 -7.30
CA SER A 80 -24.64 5.16 -6.55
C SER A 80 -24.76 4.58 -5.13
N ALA A 81 -24.65 3.25 -5.00
CA ALA A 81 -24.69 2.56 -3.71
C ALA A 81 -23.50 2.99 -2.82
N ILE A 82 -22.28 3.00 -3.36
CA ILE A 82 -21.08 3.46 -2.65
C ILE A 82 -21.24 4.94 -2.25
N GLY A 83 -21.68 5.79 -3.17
CA GLY A 83 -21.89 7.22 -2.90
C GLY A 83 -22.86 7.47 -1.74
N SER A 84 -23.93 6.68 -1.67
CA SER A 84 -24.92 6.75 -0.59
C SER A 84 -24.33 6.37 0.77
N ILE A 85 -23.52 5.31 0.84
CA ILE A 85 -22.85 4.88 2.07
C ILE A 85 -21.90 5.97 2.59
N PHE A 86 -21.10 6.56 1.69
CA PHE A 86 -20.18 7.62 2.10
C PHE A 86 -20.91 8.92 2.51
N ASN A 87 -22.05 9.25 1.87
CA ASN A 87 -22.88 10.39 2.29
C ASN A 87 -23.40 10.18 3.71
N LEU A 88 -23.86 8.96 4.01
CA LEU A 88 -24.31 8.59 5.36
C LEU A 88 -23.15 8.64 6.36
N LEU A 89 -21.96 8.15 5.98
CA LEU A 89 -20.77 8.20 6.84
C LEU A 89 -20.44 9.64 7.24
N GLU A 90 -20.47 10.56 6.28
CA GLU A 90 -20.21 11.98 6.55
C GLU A 90 -21.25 12.57 7.51
N GLN A 91 -22.54 12.28 7.31
CA GLN A 91 -23.59 12.72 8.23
C GLN A 91 -23.43 12.12 9.64
N MET A 92 -23.14 10.81 9.74
CA MET A 92 -23.01 10.15 11.04
C MET A 92 -21.78 10.65 11.81
N LEU A 93 -20.69 10.98 11.12
CA LEU A 93 -19.54 11.66 11.73
C LEU A 93 -19.91 13.05 12.25
N GLN A 94 -20.66 13.85 11.49
CA GLN A 94 -21.14 15.17 11.92
C GLN A 94 -22.04 15.09 13.17
N PHE A 95 -22.93 14.09 13.21
CA PHE A 95 -23.82 13.85 14.37
C PHE A 95 -23.16 13.07 15.52
N ARG A 96 -21.87 12.73 15.40
CA ARG A 96 -21.10 11.96 16.40
C ARG A 96 -21.76 10.62 16.78
N LYS A 97 -22.41 9.99 15.82
CA LYS A 97 -23.09 8.69 15.97
C LYS A 97 -22.12 7.53 15.79
N ILE A 98 -21.28 7.29 16.80
CA ILE A 98 -20.15 6.36 16.72
C ILE A 98 -20.56 4.92 16.32
N PRO A 99 -21.63 4.31 16.88
CA PRO A 99 -22.04 2.97 16.47
C PRO A 99 -22.37 2.89 14.97
N GLU A 100 -23.08 3.89 14.45
CA GLU A 100 -23.43 3.98 13.03
C GLU A 100 -22.21 4.24 12.14
N VAL A 101 -21.26 5.08 12.58
CA VAL A 101 -19.97 5.28 11.90
C VAL A 101 -19.21 3.95 11.78
N VAL A 102 -19.13 3.19 12.87
CA VAL A 102 -18.45 1.88 12.90
C VAL A 102 -19.11 0.92 11.91
N GLN A 103 -20.45 0.83 11.91
CA GLN A 103 -21.17 -0.04 10.98
C GLN A 103 -20.90 0.34 9.53
N LEU A 104 -20.97 1.62 9.18
CA LEU A 104 -20.73 2.09 7.82
C LEU A 104 -19.29 1.82 7.37
N LEU A 105 -18.31 1.97 8.26
CA LEU A 105 -16.91 1.62 7.96
C LEU A 105 -16.72 0.11 7.79
N GLN A 106 -17.42 -0.73 8.55
CA GLN A 106 -17.40 -2.18 8.34
C GLN A 106 -18.00 -2.55 6.98
N ASP A 107 -19.09 -1.90 6.58
CA ASP A 107 -19.73 -2.12 5.28
C ASP A 107 -18.81 -1.69 4.13
N ILE A 108 -18.12 -0.53 4.25
CA ILE A 108 -17.12 -0.09 3.27
C ILE A 108 -15.96 -1.09 3.21
N LEU A 109 -15.42 -1.50 4.36
CA LEU A 109 -14.31 -2.46 4.42
C LEU A 109 -14.69 -3.79 3.77
N PHE A 110 -15.90 -4.29 4.02
CA PHE A 110 -16.38 -5.51 3.37
C PHE A 110 -16.40 -5.36 1.83
N ARG A 111 -16.88 -4.23 1.32
CA ARG A 111 -16.92 -3.95 -0.12
C ARG A 111 -15.53 -3.80 -0.74
N THR A 112 -14.53 -3.36 0.00
CA THR A 112 -13.14 -3.32 -0.50
C THR A 112 -12.50 -4.70 -0.76
N ASN A 113 -13.15 -5.80 -0.34
CA ASN A 113 -12.71 -7.15 -0.69
C ASN A 113 -13.11 -7.55 -2.12
N ASP A 114 -14.09 -6.86 -2.70
CA ASP A 114 -14.49 -7.01 -4.09
C ASP A 114 -13.69 -6.05 -4.98
N SER A 115 -13.02 -6.56 -6.01
CA SER A 115 -12.08 -5.78 -6.82
C SER A 115 -12.76 -4.67 -7.63
N ALA A 116 -13.97 -4.91 -8.17
CA ALA A 116 -14.73 -3.92 -8.91
C ALA A 116 -15.17 -2.78 -7.98
N GLN A 117 -15.75 -3.11 -6.83
CA GLN A 117 -16.15 -2.12 -5.83
C GLN A 117 -14.96 -1.36 -5.25
N LEU A 118 -13.82 -2.01 -5.01
CA LEU A 118 -12.59 -1.37 -4.57
C LEU A 118 -12.13 -0.29 -5.56
N ILE A 119 -12.19 -0.56 -6.86
CA ILE A 119 -11.85 0.40 -7.91
C ILE A 119 -12.75 1.64 -7.81
N HIS A 120 -14.06 1.45 -7.65
CA HIS A 120 -14.98 2.59 -7.49
C HIS A 120 -14.74 3.36 -6.19
N ILE A 121 -14.48 2.66 -5.07
CA ILE A 121 -14.15 3.30 -3.79
C ILE A 121 -12.85 4.12 -3.91
N ALA A 122 -11.85 3.60 -4.60
CA ALA A 122 -10.57 4.28 -4.82
C ALA A 122 -10.69 5.50 -5.75
N LYS A 123 -11.44 5.36 -6.85
CA LYS A 123 -11.68 6.44 -7.82
C LYS A 123 -12.57 7.55 -7.25
N GLN A 124 -13.49 7.21 -6.34
CA GLN A 124 -14.28 8.24 -5.67
C GLN A 124 -13.36 9.07 -4.77
N SER A 125 -13.40 10.40 -4.93
CA SER A 125 -12.62 11.42 -4.18
C SER A 125 -12.87 11.47 -2.66
N ARG A 126 -13.53 10.44 -2.12
CA ARG A 126 -13.99 10.33 -0.74
C ARG A 126 -12.99 9.65 0.18
N ALA A 127 -11.81 9.29 -0.33
CA ALA A 127 -10.67 8.90 0.50
C ALA A 127 -10.29 9.98 1.55
N SER A 128 -10.62 11.25 1.27
CA SER A 128 -10.54 12.35 2.24
C SER A 128 -11.45 12.17 3.46
N LEU A 129 -12.63 11.54 3.30
CA LEU A 129 -13.51 11.20 4.42
C LEU A 129 -12.94 10.05 5.26
N ILE A 130 -12.32 9.06 4.61
CA ILE A 130 -11.63 7.97 5.31
C ILE A 130 -10.44 8.52 6.11
N LEU A 131 -9.67 9.48 5.57
CA LEU A 131 -8.62 10.16 6.32
C LEU A 131 -9.13 10.85 7.60
N LYS A 132 -10.30 11.50 7.53
CA LYS A 132 -10.93 12.09 8.73
C LYS A 132 -11.22 11.02 9.79
N CYS A 133 -11.60 9.80 9.37
CA CYS A 133 -11.81 8.68 10.28
C CYS A 133 -10.50 8.15 10.89
N ILE A 134 -9.36 8.22 10.19
CA ILE A 134 -8.05 7.79 10.74
C ILE A 134 -7.62 8.68 11.90
N SER A 135 -7.93 9.98 11.87
CA SER A 135 -7.64 10.91 12.98
C SER A 135 -8.74 10.96 14.05
N HIS A 136 -9.70 10.04 14.03
CA HIS A 136 -10.83 10.06 14.96
C HIS A 136 -10.42 9.61 16.37
N GLU A 137 -11.08 10.13 17.42
CA GLU A 137 -10.75 9.80 18.83
C GLU A 137 -11.04 8.33 19.21
N ASN A 138 -12.03 7.71 18.55
CA ASN A 138 -12.38 6.31 18.73
C ASN A 138 -11.44 5.36 17.96
N GLU A 139 -10.74 4.48 18.68
CA GLU A 139 -9.78 3.51 18.14
C GLU A 139 -10.39 2.58 17.08
N LYS A 140 -11.61 2.07 17.29
CA LYS A 140 -12.25 1.16 16.34
C LYS A 140 -12.54 1.85 15.00
N VAL A 141 -12.95 3.12 15.04
CA VAL A 141 -13.13 3.96 13.85
C VAL A 141 -11.79 4.12 13.12
N ARG A 142 -10.71 4.45 13.85
CA ARG A 142 -9.36 4.57 13.27
C ARG A 142 -8.91 3.28 12.61
N MET A 143 -8.98 2.15 13.31
CA MET A 143 -8.52 0.85 12.81
C MET A 143 -9.26 0.40 11.55
N LEU A 144 -10.59 0.57 11.50
CA LEU A 144 -11.37 0.27 10.30
C LEU A 144 -10.97 1.18 9.13
N ALA A 145 -10.78 2.48 9.39
CA ALA A 145 -10.38 3.43 8.36
C ALA A 145 -8.98 3.12 7.81
N VAL A 146 -8.01 2.75 8.67
CA VAL A 146 -6.67 2.33 8.24
C VAL A 146 -6.75 1.09 7.36
N ARG A 147 -7.55 0.07 7.72
CA ARG A 147 -7.73 -1.14 6.90
C ARG A 147 -8.35 -0.85 5.53
N ILE A 148 -9.29 0.09 5.46
CA ILE A 148 -9.85 0.53 4.17
C ILE A 148 -8.77 1.17 3.29
N ILE A 149 -7.93 2.06 3.85
CA ILE A 149 -6.81 2.64 3.11
C ILE A 149 -5.77 1.57 2.74
N GLN A 150 -5.51 0.57 3.59
CA GLN A 150 -4.65 -0.55 3.23
C GLN A 150 -5.16 -1.25 1.96
N ASN A 151 -6.45 -1.59 1.92
CA ASN A 151 -7.04 -2.22 0.73
C ASN A 151 -6.94 -1.33 -0.50
N ILE A 152 -7.22 -0.03 -0.38
CA ILE A 152 -7.05 0.94 -1.48
C ILE A 152 -5.58 1.00 -1.94
N SER A 153 -4.63 1.09 -1.01
CA SER A 153 -3.20 1.19 -1.34
C SER A 153 -2.66 -0.09 -1.96
N SER A 154 -3.30 -1.25 -1.72
CA SER A 154 -2.81 -2.54 -2.19
C SER A 154 -2.99 -2.78 -3.70
N CYS A 155 -3.82 -1.99 -4.38
CA CYS A 155 -4.09 -2.13 -5.81
C CYS A 155 -3.59 -0.92 -6.62
N LYS A 156 -3.16 -1.15 -7.87
CA LYS A 156 -2.56 -0.11 -8.73
C LYS A 156 -3.45 1.11 -8.91
N THR A 157 -4.73 0.89 -9.21
CA THR A 157 -5.72 1.96 -9.37
C THR A 157 -5.86 2.82 -8.13
N GLY A 158 -5.80 2.22 -6.93
CA GLY A 158 -5.87 2.94 -5.66
C GLY A 158 -4.59 3.71 -5.36
N GLN A 159 -3.42 3.15 -5.66
CA GLN A 159 -2.14 3.85 -5.57
C GLN A 159 -2.15 5.13 -6.43
N ASP A 160 -2.66 5.04 -7.65
CA ASP A 160 -2.66 6.15 -8.60
C ASP A 160 -3.69 7.23 -8.24
N SER A 161 -4.90 6.82 -7.84
CA SER A 161 -6.02 7.72 -7.53
C SER A 161 -5.93 8.36 -6.14
N ALA A 162 -5.29 7.71 -5.17
CA ALA A 162 -5.24 8.14 -3.77
C ALA A 162 -3.84 8.58 -3.29
N LYS A 163 -2.92 8.90 -4.21
CA LYS A 163 -1.60 9.44 -3.86
C LYS A 163 -1.63 10.73 -3.04
N PHE A 164 -2.68 11.55 -3.20
CA PHE A 164 -2.86 12.80 -2.45
C PHE A 164 -3.03 12.57 -0.94
N LEU A 165 -3.23 11.32 -0.51
CA LEU A 165 -3.31 10.96 0.91
C LEU A 165 -1.93 10.92 1.57
N VAL A 166 -0.83 10.72 0.82
CA VAL A 166 0.52 10.48 1.38
C VAL A 166 0.92 11.56 2.39
N PRO A 167 0.84 12.87 2.09
CA PRO A 167 1.20 13.90 3.08
C PRO A 167 0.42 13.77 4.38
N LYS A 168 -0.88 13.49 4.30
CA LYS A 168 -1.73 13.38 5.48
C LYS A 168 -1.47 12.10 6.28
N LEU A 169 -1.22 10.98 5.61
CA LEU A 169 -0.85 9.72 6.26
C LEU A 169 0.49 9.87 6.99
N VAL A 170 1.46 10.54 6.37
CA VAL A 170 2.74 10.86 7.01
C VAL A 170 2.55 11.76 8.23
N ASP A 171 1.76 12.84 8.14
CA ASP A 171 1.48 13.71 9.30
C ASP A 171 0.94 12.91 10.49
N ILE A 172 0.03 11.97 10.22
CA ILE A 172 -0.58 11.11 11.25
C ILE A 172 0.46 10.14 11.82
N ALA A 173 1.24 9.48 10.96
CA ALA A 173 2.27 8.54 11.37
C ALA A 173 3.35 9.24 12.22
N ASN A 174 3.79 10.44 11.83
CA ASN A 174 4.70 11.27 12.61
C ASN A 174 4.13 11.63 13.97
N ALA A 175 2.86 12.04 14.03
CA ALA A 175 2.21 12.32 15.30
C ALA A 175 2.17 11.09 16.22
N PHE A 176 2.02 9.89 15.66
CA PHE A 176 2.04 8.65 16.45
C PHE A 176 3.45 8.28 16.92
N LEU A 177 4.46 8.44 16.07
CA LEU A 177 5.88 8.25 16.42
C LEU A 177 6.30 9.17 17.57
N ILE A 178 5.96 10.46 17.49
CA ILE A 178 6.38 11.47 18.47
C ILE A 178 5.69 11.28 19.83
N ASN A 179 4.40 10.95 19.82
CA ASN A 179 3.62 10.92 21.07
C ASN A 179 3.60 9.53 21.73
N SER A 180 4.03 8.46 21.04
CA SER A 180 3.98 7.07 21.52
C SER A 180 2.60 6.67 22.08
N THR A 181 1.52 7.25 21.55
CA THR A 181 0.16 7.15 22.12
C THR A 181 -0.66 5.98 21.59
N GLU A 182 -0.21 5.30 20.54
CA GLU A 182 -1.01 4.31 19.80
C GLU A 182 -0.32 2.94 19.76
N SER A 183 -1.09 1.90 19.40
CA SER A 183 -0.55 0.54 19.27
C SER A 183 0.44 0.41 18.09
N ASP A 184 1.50 -0.39 18.28
CA ASP A 184 2.48 -0.71 17.23
C ASP A 184 1.80 -1.26 15.98
N VAL A 185 0.69 -1.99 16.14
CA VAL A 185 -0.13 -2.52 15.05
C VAL A 185 -0.70 -1.41 14.17
N MET A 186 -1.18 -0.30 14.76
CA MET A 186 -1.72 0.83 14.01
C MET A 186 -0.61 1.57 13.25
N LEU A 187 0.52 1.84 13.92
CA LEU A 187 1.66 2.53 13.30
C LEU A 187 2.25 1.69 12.15
N LYS A 188 2.41 0.38 12.36
CA LYS A 188 2.80 -0.57 11.31
C LYS A 188 1.84 -0.56 10.14
N SER A 189 0.54 -0.62 10.42
CA SER A 189 -0.51 -0.62 9.39
C SER A 189 -0.51 0.66 8.55
N LEU A 190 -0.32 1.82 9.18
CA LEU A 190 -0.19 3.10 8.49
C LEU A 190 1.08 3.18 7.65
N THR A 191 2.19 2.69 8.17
CA THR A 191 3.48 2.69 7.47
C THR A 191 3.43 1.77 6.25
N ASP A 192 2.76 0.62 6.36
CA ASP A 192 2.50 -0.27 5.22
C ASP A 192 1.62 0.41 4.15
N CYS A 193 0.62 1.23 4.52
CA CYS A 193 -0.11 2.05 3.54
C CYS A 193 0.82 3.03 2.82
N ILE A 194 1.69 3.73 3.56
CA ILE A 194 2.62 4.71 3.01
C ILE A 194 3.61 4.02 2.05
N ALA A 195 4.08 2.82 2.40
CA ALA A 195 4.92 1.99 1.54
C ALA A 195 4.20 1.63 0.24
N ASN A 196 2.96 1.16 0.31
CA ASN A 196 2.21 0.83 -0.89
C ASN A 196 2.04 2.04 -1.82
N PHE A 197 1.83 3.25 -1.28
CA PHE A 197 1.80 4.46 -2.09
C PHE A 197 3.17 4.89 -2.64
N SER A 198 4.28 4.55 -1.97
CA SER A 198 5.62 4.92 -2.45
C SER A 198 6.03 4.16 -3.72
N ALA A 199 5.35 3.08 -4.08
CA ALA A 199 5.56 2.36 -5.34
C ALA A 199 5.23 3.21 -6.60
N ASN A 200 4.55 4.35 -6.45
CA ASN A 200 4.36 5.33 -7.52
C ASN A 200 4.77 6.73 -7.04
N TYR A 201 6.03 6.84 -6.62
CA TYR A 201 6.58 8.05 -6.03
C TYR A 201 6.51 9.25 -6.98
N LYS A 202 6.26 10.43 -6.39
CA LYS A 202 6.19 11.70 -7.10
C LYS A 202 6.93 12.80 -6.32
N PRO A 203 7.61 13.74 -6.99
CA PRO A 203 8.38 14.81 -6.33
C PRO A 203 7.56 15.73 -5.42
N ASP A 204 6.26 15.88 -5.68
CA ASP A 204 5.34 16.68 -4.84
C ASP A 204 5.15 16.10 -3.43
N THR A 205 5.42 14.80 -3.24
CA THR A 205 5.38 14.11 -1.94
C THR A 205 6.73 14.03 -1.23
N GLN A 206 7.80 14.56 -1.83
CA GLN A 206 9.18 14.47 -1.32
C GLN A 206 9.31 14.99 0.12
N ALA A 207 8.73 16.15 0.42
CA ALA A 207 8.82 16.76 1.74
C ALA A 207 8.20 15.86 2.83
N SER A 208 7.13 15.15 2.49
CA SER A 208 6.46 14.20 3.39
C SER A 208 7.38 13.02 3.71
N TYR A 209 7.92 12.34 2.71
CA TYR A 209 8.85 11.22 2.95
C TYR A 209 10.08 11.65 3.75
N MET A 210 10.67 12.81 3.42
CA MET A 210 11.80 13.35 4.15
C MET A 210 11.47 13.60 5.63
N SER A 211 10.32 14.24 5.89
CA SER A 211 9.83 14.44 7.26
C SER A 211 9.61 13.12 7.98
N PHE A 212 9.07 12.11 7.31
CA PHE A 212 8.79 10.80 7.92
C PHE A 212 10.06 10.09 8.36
N PHE A 213 11.07 10.02 7.48
CA PHE A 213 12.36 9.41 7.81
C PHE A 213 13.08 10.16 8.94
N GLN A 214 13.10 11.49 8.88
CA GLN A 214 13.71 12.29 9.95
C GLN A 214 13.03 12.08 11.30
N THR A 215 11.70 12.04 11.34
CA THR A 215 10.95 11.76 12.57
C THR A 215 11.27 10.36 13.09
N ALA A 216 11.23 9.34 12.22
CA ALA A 216 11.55 7.97 12.60
C ALA A 216 12.98 7.82 13.17
N SER A 217 13.98 8.49 12.58
CA SER A 217 15.35 8.51 13.10
C SER A 217 15.46 9.22 14.46
N SER A 218 14.70 10.31 14.66
CA SER A 218 14.74 11.09 15.89
C SER A 218 14.03 10.45 17.10
N CYS A 219 13.06 9.57 16.85
CA CYS A 219 12.27 8.92 17.89
C CYS A 219 12.99 7.77 18.58
N ASP A 220 14.30 7.60 18.34
CA ASP A 220 15.15 6.56 18.93
C ASP A 220 14.50 5.17 18.89
N LEU A 221 13.85 4.85 17.77
CA LEU A 221 13.42 3.49 17.44
C LEU A 221 14.63 2.61 17.11
N SER A 222 15.81 2.93 17.65
CA SER A 222 17.11 2.33 17.35
C SER A 222 17.14 0.84 17.65
N ASP A 223 16.28 0.39 18.58
CA ASP A 223 16.24 -0.98 19.08
C ASP A 223 14.97 -1.74 18.63
N ASP A 224 14.06 -1.08 17.91
CA ASP A 224 12.87 -1.71 17.35
C ASP A 224 13.12 -2.13 15.89
N ASP A 225 13.93 -3.18 15.75
CA ASP A 225 14.22 -3.84 14.48
C ASP A 225 12.94 -4.26 13.74
N ASP A 226 11.83 -4.48 14.48
CA ASP A 226 10.56 -4.88 13.90
C ASP A 226 9.91 -3.72 13.15
N PHE A 227 9.85 -2.50 13.67
CA PHE A 227 9.23 -1.39 12.95
C PHE A 227 10.06 -0.95 11.73
N PHE A 228 11.36 -0.71 11.93
CA PHE A 228 12.21 -0.23 10.84
C PHE A 228 12.39 -1.31 9.76
N GLY A 229 12.71 -2.54 10.16
CA GLY A 229 12.95 -3.64 9.24
C GLY A 229 11.68 -4.12 8.53
N SER A 230 10.53 -4.16 9.23
CA SER A 230 9.32 -4.73 8.63
C SER A 230 8.49 -3.77 7.79
N SER A 231 8.48 -2.47 8.11
CA SER A 231 7.60 -1.50 7.45
C SER A 231 8.31 -0.28 6.84
N LEU A 232 9.25 0.38 7.53
CA LEU A 232 9.99 1.49 6.91
C LEU A 232 10.85 1.03 5.73
N MET A 233 11.49 -0.14 5.85
CA MET A 233 12.29 -0.70 4.78
C MET A 233 11.50 -0.94 3.48
N LYS A 234 10.19 -1.23 3.57
CA LYS A 234 9.35 -1.34 2.36
C LYS A 234 9.26 -0.01 1.61
N ILE A 235 9.20 1.11 2.32
CA ILE A 235 9.22 2.45 1.72
C ILE A 235 10.55 2.65 1.00
N VAL A 236 11.67 2.33 1.65
CA VAL A 236 13.02 2.46 1.08
C VAL A 236 13.14 1.63 -0.19
N VAL A 237 12.73 0.37 -0.18
CA VAL A 237 12.74 -0.51 -1.37
C VAL A 237 11.93 0.12 -2.51
N ASN A 238 10.68 0.50 -2.25
CA ASN A 238 9.81 1.07 -3.27
C ASN A 238 10.32 2.41 -3.84
N LEU A 239 10.95 3.25 -3.01
CA LEU A 239 11.60 4.49 -3.47
C LEU A 239 12.85 4.18 -4.30
N SER A 240 13.69 3.25 -3.86
CA SER A 240 14.93 2.87 -4.55
C SER A 240 14.69 2.30 -5.94
N ASP A 241 13.54 1.68 -6.18
CA ASP A 241 13.16 1.11 -7.47
C ASP A 241 12.90 2.17 -8.56
N GLN A 242 12.78 3.45 -8.17
CA GLN A 242 12.43 4.55 -9.07
C GLN A 242 13.51 5.62 -9.04
N LYS A 243 14.00 6.07 -10.20
CA LYS A 243 15.07 7.09 -10.31
C LYS A 243 14.86 8.33 -9.42
N LEU A 244 13.65 8.89 -9.41
CA LEU A 244 13.33 10.06 -8.57
C LEU A 244 13.38 9.73 -7.07
N GLY A 245 13.04 8.50 -6.67
CA GLY A 245 13.13 8.05 -5.29
C GLY A 245 14.57 7.76 -4.87
N GLN A 246 15.41 7.26 -5.79
CA GLN A 246 16.86 7.15 -5.59
C GLN A 246 17.48 8.52 -5.30
N ASP A 247 17.16 9.54 -6.10
CA ASP A 247 17.64 10.91 -5.90
C ASP A 247 17.20 11.50 -4.55
N LEU A 248 16.05 11.09 -4.01
CA LEU A 248 15.61 11.44 -2.66
C LEU A 248 16.44 10.72 -1.59
N LEU A 249 16.60 9.40 -1.70
CA LEU A 249 17.31 8.57 -0.72
C LEU A 249 18.80 8.96 -0.59
N LEU A 250 19.42 9.49 -1.64
CA LEU A 250 20.81 9.96 -1.65
C LEU A 250 21.00 11.36 -1.08
N LYS A 251 19.94 12.03 -0.62
CA LYS A 251 20.07 13.35 -0.01
C LYS A 251 20.80 13.28 1.33
N PRO A 252 21.66 14.26 1.66
CA PRO A 252 22.38 14.30 2.94
C PRO A 252 21.46 14.20 4.17
N GLU A 253 20.24 14.72 4.07
CA GLU A 253 19.24 14.66 5.13
C GLU A 253 18.72 13.24 5.42
N LEU A 254 18.93 12.29 4.51
CA LEU A 254 18.54 10.88 4.64
C LEU A 254 19.74 9.94 4.82
N GLU A 255 20.94 10.48 5.03
CA GLU A 255 22.17 9.72 5.27
C GLU A 255 21.99 8.64 6.34
N ASP A 256 21.42 9.03 7.49
CA ASP A 256 21.20 8.13 8.62
C ASP A 256 20.28 6.94 8.26
N THR A 257 19.34 7.16 7.33
CA THR A 257 18.44 6.09 6.87
C THR A 257 19.21 5.06 6.06
N MET A 258 20.09 5.50 5.15
CA MET A 258 20.90 4.61 4.32
C MET A 258 21.98 3.91 5.13
N VAL A 259 22.63 4.61 6.07
CA VAL A 259 23.57 3.99 7.03
C VAL A 259 22.87 2.90 7.85
N ARG A 260 21.59 3.07 8.21
CA ARG A 260 20.83 2.04 8.91
C ARG A 260 20.50 0.84 8.04
N VAL A 261 20.25 1.03 6.73
CA VAL A 261 20.08 -0.07 5.76
C VAL A 261 21.36 -0.90 5.68
N GLU A 262 22.52 -0.25 5.56
CA GLU A 262 23.84 -0.89 5.55
C GLU A 262 24.10 -1.66 6.85
N ARG A 263 23.93 -0.98 8.00
CA ARG A 263 24.13 -1.59 9.32
C ARG A 263 23.25 -2.83 9.53
N MET A 264 22.01 -2.80 9.04
CA MET A 264 21.14 -3.98 9.12
C MET A 264 21.75 -5.17 8.39
N ILE A 265 22.29 -4.98 7.18
CA ILE A 265 23.01 -6.02 6.43
C ILE A 265 24.24 -6.47 7.22
N GLU A 266 25.02 -5.51 7.71
CA GLU A 266 26.29 -5.77 8.36
C GLU A 266 26.16 -6.58 9.67
N GLU A 267 25.16 -6.21 10.46
CA GLU A 267 24.86 -6.81 11.76
C GLU A 267 23.88 -8.00 11.65
N LYS A 268 23.43 -8.34 10.45
CA LYS A 268 22.47 -9.43 10.15
C LYS A 268 21.15 -9.32 10.96
N GLN A 269 20.67 -8.09 11.16
CA GLN A 269 19.47 -7.76 11.96
C GLN A 269 18.14 -8.05 11.24
N GLY A 270 17.05 -8.26 12.00
CA GLY A 270 15.68 -8.40 11.47
C GLY A 270 15.38 -9.70 10.68
N GLY A 271 16.32 -10.64 10.60
CA GLY A 271 16.14 -11.93 9.92
C GLY A 271 16.07 -11.84 8.40
N THR A 272 15.96 -13.00 7.73
CA THR A 272 16.12 -13.14 6.27
C THR A 272 15.29 -12.16 5.44
N ARG A 273 14.03 -11.92 5.80
CA ARG A 273 13.15 -11.03 5.03
C ARG A 273 13.60 -9.57 5.05
N VAL A 274 14.08 -9.09 6.20
CA VAL A 274 14.57 -7.71 6.32
C VAL A 274 15.90 -7.59 5.57
N GLN A 275 16.79 -8.56 5.74
CA GLN A 275 18.05 -8.66 5.02
C GLN A 275 17.85 -8.63 3.49
N ALA A 276 16.92 -9.43 2.98
CA ALA A 276 16.58 -9.47 1.55
C ALA A 276 16.11 -8.10 1.04
N ARG A 277 15.27 -7.39 1.80
CA ARG A 277 14.83 -6.03 1.43
C ARG A 277 15.97 -5.02 1.43
N CYS A 278 16.87 -5.09 2.41
CA CYS A 278 18.05 -4.23 2.44
C CYS A 278 18.92 -4.47 1.19
N LEU A 279 19.17 -5.74 0.83
CA LEU A 279 19.90 -6.09 -0.39
C LEU A 279 19.19 -5.62 -1.67
N ILE A 280 17.85 -5.68 -1.72
CA ILE A 280 17.09 -5.13 -2.86
C ILE A 280 17.30 -3.61 -2.96
N ALA A 281 17.18 -2.88 -1.85
CA ALA A 281 17.43 -1.44 -1.84
C ALA A 281 18.87 -1.13 -2.30
N VAL A 282 19.88 -1.84 -1.79
CA VAL A 282 21.27 -1.70 -2.22
C VAL A 282 21.43 -1.97 -3.72
N LYS A 283 20.86 -3.08 -4.21
CA LYS A 283 20.90 -3.44 -5.64
C LYS A 283 20.33 -2.32 -6.51
N ASN A 284 19.19 -1.75 -6.12
CA ASN A 284 18.52 -0.72 -6.89
C ASN A 284 19.32 0.59 -6.92
N MET A 285 20.12 0.86 -5.87
CA MET A 285 20.95 2.06 -5.75
C MET A 285 22.37 1.88 -6.31
N ILE A 286 22.81 0.66 -6.62
CA ILE A 286 24.21 0.37 -6.94
C ILE A 286 24.71 1.01 -8.24
N SER A 287 23.77 1.33 -9.14
CA SER A 287 24.10 2.01 -10.39
C SER A 287 24.43 3.49 -10.19
N GLU A 288 24.01 4.07 -9.06
CA GLU A 288 24.15 5.49 -8.74
C GLU A 288 25.57 5.83 -8.25
N THR A 289 26.12 6.92 -8.79
CA THR A 289 27.55 7.27 -8.66
C THR A 289 27.98 7.48 -7.20
N ASP A 290 27.05 7.81 -6.31
CA ASP A 290 27.29 8.04 -4.88
C ASP A 290 27.24 6.76 -4.01
N TRP A 291 26.76 5.63 -4.54
CA TRP A 291 26.82 4.34 -3.81
C TRP A 291 28.23 3.72 -3.86
N GLN A 292 28.97 3.95 -4.95
CA GLN A 292 30.31 3.40 -5.14
C GLN A 292 31.35 3.90 -4.11
N LEU A 293 31.01 4.94 -3.33
CA LEU A 293 31.86 5.47 -2.25
C LEU A 293 31.53 4.90 -0.86
N ARG A 294 30.46 4.10 -0.70
CA ARG A 294 29.86 3.74 0.59
C ARG A 294 30.16 2.30 1.08
N ARG A 295 31.45 2.02 1.27
CA ARG A 295 32.00 0.99 2.20
C ARG A 295 32.29 -0.41 1.66
N GLN A 296 33.44 -0.89 2.12
CA GLN A 296 34.02 -2.22 1.93
C GLN A 296 33.32 -3.30 2.77
N GLU A 297 32.80 -2.96 3.96
CA GLU A 297 32.25 -3.92 4.93
C GLU A 297 30.93 -4.54 4.44
N SER A 298 30.02 -3.72 3.91
CA SER A 298 28.80 -4.20 3.23
C SER A 298 29.12 -5.09 2.02
N LEU A 299 30.18 -4.80 1.26
CA LEU A 299 30.62 -5.63 0.12
C LEU A 299 31.14 -7.01 0.58
N ASP A 300 31.91 -7.05 1.68
CA ASP A 300 32.41 -8.30 2.24
C ASP A 300 31.26 -9.23 2.69
N ILE A 301 30.16 -8.68 3.21
CA ILE A 301 28.99 -9.46 3.62
C ILE A 301 28.13 -9.88 2.43
N ILE A 302 28.03 -9.04 1.39
CA ILE A 302 27.43 -9.44 0.12
C ILE A 302 28.21 -10.60 -0.51
N LEU A 303 29.54 -10.56 -0.47
CA LEU A 303 30.41 -11.66 -0.89
C LEU A 303 30.24 -12.90 0.00
N GLU A 304 30.05 -12.72 1.31
CA GLU A 304 29.75 -13.83 2.24
C GLU A 304 28.43 -14.51 1.85
N TYR A 305 27.37 -13.75 1.63
CA TYR A 305 26.07 -14.28 1.25
C TYR A 305 26.11 -15.00 -0.10
N SER A 306 26.73 -14.42 -1.13
CA SER A 306 26.78 -15.05 -2.47
C SER A 306 27.54 -16.38 -2.48
N ASN A 307 28.56 -16.53 -1.62
CA ASN A 307 29.41 -17.72 -1.57
C ASN A 307 28.98 -18.75 -0.51
N SER A 308 28.02 -18.41 0.35
CA SER A 308 27.62 -19.27 1.46
C SER A 308 26.62 -20.35 1.02
N ARG A 309 27.01 -21.62 1.21
CA ARG A 309 26.10 -22.77 1.03
C ARG A 309 25.06 -22.92 2.15
N LEU A 310 25.21 -22.14 3.22
CA LEU A 310 24.34 -22.16 4.39
C LEU A 310 23.39 -20.94 4.45
N ALA A 311 23.59 -19.95 3.58
CA ALA A 311 22.73 -18.79 3.47
C ALA A 311 21.39 -19.15 2.82
N ASP A 312 20.36 -18.36 3.14
CA ASP A 312 19.06 -18.49 2.50
C ASP A 312 19.17 -18.21 0.99
N LYS A 313 18.44 -18.98 0.19
CA LYS A 313 18.48 -18.91 -1.28
C LYS A 313 18.21 -17.49 -1.80
N GLU A 314 17.28 -16.77 -1.17
CA GLU A 314 16.95 -15.40 -1.58
C GLU A 314 18.13 -14.45 -1.33
N LEU A 315 18.82 -14.58 -0.20
CA LEU A 315 20.01 -13.77 0.10
C LEU A 315 21.17 -14.06 -0.86
N VAL A 316 21.38 -15.34 -1.21
CA VAL A 316 22.39 -15.74 -2.21
C VAL A 316 22.07 -15.11 -3.57
N GLU A 317 20.82 -15.22 -4.02
CA GLU A 317 20.39 -14.74 -5.33
C GLU A 317 20.53 -13.21 -5.43
N ARG A 318 20.04 -12.47 -4.43
CA ARG A 318 20.12 -11.00 -4.41
C ARG A 318 21.57 -10.52 -4.33
N SER A 319 22.40 -11.15 -3.50
CA SER A 319 23.81 -10.80 -3.37
C SER A 319 24.60 -11.10 -4.65
N SER A 320 24.29 -12.18 -5.35
CA SER A 320 24.92 -12.51 -6.64
C SER A 320 24.55 -11.50 -7.73
N GLN A 321 23.28 -11.07 -7.79
CA GLN A 321 22.82 -10.04 -8.73
C GLN A 321 23.55 -8.71 -8.50
N ILE A 322 23.81 -8.35 -7.24
CA ILE A 322 24.59 -7.16 -6.88
C ILE A 322 26.02 -7.26 -7.46
N LEU A 323 26.70 -8.38 -7.23
CA LEU A 323 28.09 -8.57 -7.69
C LEU A 323 28.19 -8.56 -9.21
N PHE A 324 27.26 -9.20 -9.91
CA PHE A 324 27.21 -9.18 -11.37
C PHE A 324 27.12 -7.74 -11.93
N ASN A 325 26.25 -6.92 -11.35
CA ASN A 325 26.09 -5.50 -11.75
C ASN A 325 27.34 -4.64 -11.47
N LEU A 326 28.19 -5.05 -10.51
CA LEU A 326 29.47 -4.39 -10.24
C LEU A 326 30.55 -4.82 -11.24
N GLU A 327 30.57 -6.10 -11.63
CA GLU A 327 31.53 -6.64 -12.61
C GLU A 327 31.31 -6.07 -14.02
N ASP A 328 30.05 -5.93 -14.46
CA ASP A 328 29.69 -5.34 -15.77
C ASP A 328 30.20 -3.88 -15.96
N LYS A 329 30.44 -3.15 -14.86
CA LYS A 329 31.01 -1.79 -14.89
C LYS A 329 32.54 -1.75 -14.88
N SER A 330 33.19 -2.89 -14.64
CA SER A 330 34.65 -2.99 -14.57
C SER A 330 35.31 -3.33 -15.92
N GLU A 331 34.51 -3.66 -16.95
CA GLU A 331 34.99 -3.70 -18.32
C GLU A 331 35.10 -2.27 -18.89
N PRO A 332 36.28 -1.81 -19.31
CA PRO A 332 36.41 -0.54 -20.00
C PRO A 332 35.70 -0.65 -21.34
N GLN A 333 34.80 0.30 -21.62
CA GLN A 333 34.37 0.56 -23.00
C GLN A 333 35.63 0.98 -23.78
N GLU A 334 36.22 0.04 -24.51
CA GLU A 334 37.21 0.34 -25.53
C GLU A 334 36.54 1.23 -26.59
N ASN A 335 37.11 2.42 -26.77
CA ASN A 335 36.66 3.45 -27.71
C ASN A 335 36.54 2.97 -29.16
#